data_AF-A0A4R0NVD6-F1
#
_entry.id   AF-A0A4R0NVD6-F1
#
_cell.length_a   1.000
_cell.length_b   1.000
_cell.length_c   1.000
_cell.angle_alpha   90.00
_cell.angle_beta   90.00
_cell.angle_gamma   90.00
#
_symmetry.space_group_name_H-M   'P 1'
#
loop_
_entity.id
_entity.type
_entity.pdbx_description
1 polymer ?
#
loop_
_entity_poly.entity_id
_entity_poly.type
_entity_poly.pdbx_seq_one_letter_code
_entity_poly.pdbx_strand_id
1 'polypeptide(L)'
;MIQIFRFCLPAIILITNYVATDAQQTGKAIKVEIKKTSSGYTFTRNGKPYFVNGAGGSARLEELKAAGGNSIRTWSTGNAETVLDNADKLGLTVTMGLDVSRERHGFNYDDATAVKNQLEKLRKQVQKYKDHPALLAWGIGNELNLDYKNTKVWDAVNDIAKMIHKEDPNHPATTMLAGINQKEIDHIKAKCPALDLISVQVYGGLAKVPQQLQTTGWNGPYLVTEWGPTGHWECPKTSWGAPIEETSTEKAEVYKTRYEASIVKDKNCLGSYVFLWGQKQERTPTWYGLFTEAGETSEVVDIMHYLWSNKWPQNRAPGITSLKIDGKSARSSIHLNPQEKYLIALSASDPDNDKLTVRWELLPEATDLGQGGDRESRPVAIPDMVVATSLTNAMLSVPTKLGAYRLFVYVSDGHNHVATANIPFFVH
;
A
#
# COMPACT_ATOMS: atom_id res chain seq x y z
N MET A 1 25.90 -0.44 73.79
CA MET A 1 26.05 0.55 72.72
C MET A 1 26.17 -0.21 71.41
N ILE A 2 25.18 -0.04 70.54
CA ILE A 2 25.15 -0.30 69.09
C ILE A 2 25.20 -1.77 68.62
N GLN A 3 24.05 -2.16 68.06
CA GLN A 3 23.69 -3.39 67.36
C GLN A 3 24.49 -3.58 66.06
N ILE A 4 24.56 -4.81 65.56
CA ILE A 4 24.03 -5.22 64.24
C ILE A 4 24.05 -6.76 64.17
N PHE A 5 22.85 -7.35 64.15
CA PHE A 5 22.63 -8.76 63.81
C PHE A 5 22.78 -8.92 62.29
N ARG A 6 23.66 -9.81 61.83
CA ARG A 6 23.66 -10.31 60.45
C ARG A 6 22.96 -11.67 60.43
N PHE A 7 21.71 -11.69 59.96
CA PHE A 7 21.03 -12.92 59.55
C PHE A 7 21.52 -13.33 58.16
N CYS A 8 22.11 -14.52 58.05
CA CYS A 8 22.36 -15.19 56.78
C CYS A 8 21.08 -15.96 56.37
N LEU A 9 20.38 -15.48 55.35
CA LEU A 9 19.41 -16.29 54.60
C LEU A 9 20.14 -16.98 53.43
N PRO A 10 19.93 -18.28 53.17
CA PRO A 10 20.30 -18.86 51.89
C PRO A 10 19.25 -18.48 50.84
N ALA A 11 19.69 -17.83 49.76
CA ALA A 11 18.86 -17.57 48.60
C ALA A 11 18.60 -18.90 47.85
N ILE A 12 17.37 -19.40 47.93
CA ILE A 12 16.90 -20.48 47.07
C ILE A 12 16.67 -19.89 45.68
N ILE A 13 17.57 -20.18 44.75
CA ILE A 13 17.36 -19.89 43.32
C ILE A 13 16.40 -20.96 42.79
N LEU A 14 15.12 -20.61 42.67
CA LEU A 14 14.17 -21.39 41.86
C LEU A 14 14.53 -21.16 40.39
N ILE A 15 15.25 -22.11 39.80
CA ILE A 15 15.37 -22.21 38.35
C ILE A 15 14.04 -22.72 37.82
N THR A 16 13.12 -21.82 37.50
CA THR A 16 11.98 -22.15 36.65
C THR A 16 12.51 -22.41 35.25
N ASN A 17 12.69 -23.69 34.92
CA ASN A 17 12.83 -24.15 33.54
C ASN A 17 11.56 -23.75 32.77
N TYR A 18 11.59 -22.59 32.13
CA TYR A 18 10.69 -22.30 31.02
C TYR A 18 11.10 -23.25 29.89
N VAL A 19 10.47 -24.42 29.86
CA VAL A 19 10.42 -25.21 28.64
C VAL A 19 9.55 -24.40 27.69
N ALA A 20 10.19 -23.61 26.84
CA ALA A 20 9.56 -23.08 25.63
C ALA A 20 9.22 -24.30 24.77
N THR A 21 8.00 -24.81 24.93
CA THR A 21 7.40 -25.68 23.94
C THR A 21 7.05 -24.80 22.74
N ASP A 22 8.03 -24.53 21.88
CA ASP A 22 7.75 -24.28 20.46
C ASP A 22 7.24 -25.61 19.89
N ALA A 23 5.98 -25.89 20.17
CA ALA A 23 5.21 -26.80 19.38
C ALA A 23 5.01 -26.11 18.02
N GLN A 24 5.86 -26.48 17.07
CA GLN A 24 5.65 -26.26 15.66
C GLN A 24 4.29 -26.88 15.30
N GLN A 25 3.23 -26.07 15.37
CA GLN A 25 1.86 -26.49 15.15
C GLN A 25 1.65 -26.57 13.63
N THR A 26 2.18 -27.63 13.03
CA THR A 26 1.97 -27.91 11.61
C THR A 26 0.48 -28.17 11.33
N GLY A 27 -0.14 -27.31 10.52
CA GLY A 27 -1.26 -27.70 9.64
C GLY A 27 -2.70 -27.58 10.15
N LYS A 28 -3.03 -26.60 11.01
CA LYS A 28 -4.45 -26.28 11.30
C LYS A 28 -4.77 -24.81 11.04
N ALA A 29 -5.93 -24.58 10.41
CA ALA A 29 -6.50 -23.26 10.23
C ALA A 29 -6.54 -22.49 11.55
N ILE A 30 -6.12 -21.22 11.53
CA ILE A 30 -6.26 -20.34 12.68
C ILE A 30 -7.52 -19.52 12.49
N LYS A 31 -8.54 -19.79 13.30
CA LYS A 31 -9.84 -19.12 13.17
C LYS A 31 -9.71 -17.59 13.27
N VAL A 32 -10.31 -16.90 12.31
CA VAL A 32 -10.48 -15.45 12.24
C VAL A 32 -11.96 -15.13 12.27
N GLU A 33 -12.36 -14.25 13.17
CA GLU A 33 -13.75 -13.81 13.34
C GLU A 33 -13.81 -12.29 13.35
N ILE A 34 -14.93 -11.71 12.94
CA ILE A 34 -15.23 -10.29 13.20
C ILE A 34 -16.21 -10.23 14.36
N LYS A 35 -15.85 -9.49 15.41
CA LYS A 35 -16.71 -9.29 16.58
C LYS A 35 -17.16 -7.84 16.65
N LYS A 36 -18.46 -7.65 16.81
CA LYS A 36 -19.03 -6.36 17.18
C LYS A 36 -18.65 -6.05 18.63
N THR A 37 -18.15 -4.85 18.87
CA THR A 37 -17.81 -4.32 20.20
C THR A 37 -18.84 -3.27 20.62
N SER A 38 -18.67 -2.67 21.80
CA SER A 38 -19.52 -1.56 22.24
C SER A 38 -19.42 -0.31 21.36
N SER A 39 -18.32 -0.15 20.60
CA SER A 39 -18.00 1.07 19.86
C SER A 39 -17.75 0.85 18.36
N GLY A 40 -17.72 -0.39 17.88
CA GLY A 40 -17.47 -0.71 16.48
C GLY A 40 -17.24 -2.20 16.25
N TYR A 41 -16.16 -2.57 15.55
CA TYR A 41 -15.81 -3.95 15.21
C TYR A 41 -14.33 -4.23 15.44
N THR A 42 -13.97 -5.49 15.59
CA THR A 42 -12.58 -5.93 15.66
C THR A 42 -12.42 -7.30 15.01
N PHE A 43 -11.32 -7.55 14.31
CA PHE A 43 -10.93 -8.92 14.02
C PHE A 43 -10.47 -9.58 15.32
N THR A 44 -10.78 -10.87 15.46
CA THR A 44 -10.10 -11.73 16.42
C THR A 44 -9.47 -12.89 15.69
N ARG A 45 -8.18 -13.13 15.91
CA ARG A 45 -7.42 -14.27 15.38
C ARG A 45 -7.02 -15.18 16.54
N ASN A 46 -7.47 -16.43 16.51
CA ASN A 46 -7.39 -17.34 17.67
C ASN A 46 -7.92 -16.71 18.97
N GLY A 47 -9.05 -16.00 18.87
CA GLY A 47 -9.68 -15.30 20.00
C GLY A 47 -8.98 -14.01 20.47
N LYS A 48 -7.81 -13.66 19.93
CA LYS A 48 -7.09 -12.43 20.29
C LYS A 48 -7.42 -11.29 19.33
N PRO A 49 -7.61 -10.04 19.80
CA PRO A 49 -7.80 -8.90 18.92
C PRO A 49 -6.69 -8.77 17.87
N TYR A 50 -7.07 -8.40 16.65
CA TYR A 50 -6.17 -8.27 15.52
C TYR A 50 -6.52 -7.00 14.74
N PHE A 51 -5.54 -6.11 14.57
CA PHE A 51 -5.67 -4.92 13.75
C PHE A 51 -4.68 -5.02 12.60
N VAL A 52 -5.13 -4.76 11.37
CA VAL A 52 -4.31 -4.97 10.17
C VAL A 52 -3.39 -3.78 9.95
N ASN A 53 -2.09 -3.97 10.20
CA ASN A 53 -1.00 -3.10 9.80
C ASN A 53 -0.36 -3.70 8.55
N GLY A 54 -1.05 -3.56 7.42
CA GLY A 54 -0.77 -4.34 6.24
C GLY A 54 -0.14 -3.58 5.09
N ALA A 55 0.38 -4.35 4.13
CA ALA A 55 0.91 -3.88 2.86
C ALA A 55 0.29 -4.65 1.67
N GLY A 56 0.05 -3.97 0.56
CA GLY A 56 -0.37 -4.60 -0.70
C GLY A 56 0.82 -5.24 -1.43
N GLY A 57 0.71 -6.53 -1.78
CA GLY A 57 1.76 -7.30 -2.44
C GLY A 57 2.47 -8.29 -1.52
N SER A 58 3.40 -9.06 -2.09
CA SER A 58 4.16 -10.11 -1.38
C SER A 58 5.68 -9.95 -1.51
N ALA A 59 6.13 -8.77 -1.92
CA ALA A 59 7.55 -8.42 -1.96
C ALA A 59 8.04 -7.90 -0.60
N ARG A 60 9.35 -7.99 -0.36
CA ARG A 60 10.03 -7.31 0.76
C ARG A 60 9.38 -7.57 2.13
N LEU A 61 9.06 -8.84 2.41
CA LEU A 61 8.30 -9.23 3.62
C LEU A 61 9.12 -9.07 4.91
N GLU A 62 10.44 -9.23 4.84
CA GLU A 62 11.33 -9.01 5.98
C GLU A 62 11.36 -7.53 6.35
N GLU A 63 11.44 -6.65 5.36
CA GLU A 63 11.36 -5.20 5.53
C GLU A 63 9.99 -4.78 6.07
N LEU A 64 8.91 -5.40 5.59
CA LEU A 64 7.56 -5.18 6.12
C LEU A 64 7.49 -5.54 7.60
N LYS A 65 8.02 -6.71 7.96
CA LYS A 65 8.05 -7.17 9.35
C LYS A 65 8.89 -6.25 10.22
N ALA A 66 10.05 -5.83 9.73
CA ALA A 66 10.97 -4.93 10.44
C ALA A 66 10.33 -3.55 10.69
N ALA A 67 9.49 -3.06 9.76
CA ALA A 67 8.70 -1.84 9.95
C ALA A 67 7.52 -2.01 10.92
N GLY A 68 7.25 -3.21 11.45
CA GLY A 68 6.11 -3.47 12.33
C GLY A 68 4.82 -3.83 11.61
N GLY A 69 4.88 -4.07 10.30
CA GLY A 69 3.78 -4.64 9.54
C GLY A 69 3.46 -6.07 9.99
N ASN A 70 2.18 -6.46 9.89
CA ASN A 70 1.70 -7.77 10.35
C ASN A 70 0.89 -8.55 9.29
N SER A 71 0.59 -7.95 8.14
CA SER A 71 -0.25 -8.59 7.13
C SER A 71 0.11 -8.16 5.71
N ILE A 72 -0.20 -9.00 4.74
CA ILE A 72 -0.17 -8.67 3.32
C ILE A 72 -1.50 -8.94 2.63
N ARG A 73 -1.73 -8.28 1.50
CA ARG A 73 -2.86 -8.54 0.61
C ARG A 73 -2.36 -8.98 -0.76
N THR A 74 -2.98 -10.02 -1.33
CA THR A 74 -2.78 -10.42 -2.73
C THR A 74 -4.04 -10.17 -3.55
N TRP A 75 -3.90 -10.12 -4.88
CA TRP A 75 -5.02 -9.95 -5.83
C TRP A 75 -5.52 -11.29 -6.41
N SER A 76 -4.77 -12.36 -6.23
CA SER A 76 -5.12 -13.70 -6.71
C SER A 76 -4.43 -14.77 -5.86
N THR A 77 -4.75 -16.03 -6.15
CA THR A 77 -4.07 -17.20 -5.58
C THR A 77 -2.84 -17.64 -6.39
N GLY A 78 -2.35 -16.80 -7.31
CA GLY A 78 -1.09 -17.03 -8.02
C GLY A 78 0.08 -17.12 -7.04
N ASN A 79 0.81 -18.23 -7.05
CA ASN A 79 1.87 -18.55 -6.09
C ASN A 79 1.43 -18.52 -4.61
N ALA A 80 0.13 -18.73 -4.33
CA ALA A 80 -0.42 -18.63 -2.96
C ALA A 80 0.32 -19.50 -1.93
N GLU A 81 0.73 -20.71 -2.29
CA GLU A 81 1.49 -21.60 -1.41
C GLU A 81 2.78 -20.96 -0.91
N THR A 82 3.62 -20.48 -1.82
CA THR A 82 4.86 -19.76 -1.48
C THR A 82 4.59 -18.47 -0.70
N VAL A 83 3.57 -17.71 -1.08
CA VAL A 83 3.23 -16.45 -0.39
C VAL A 83 2.78 -16.72 1.05
N LEU A 84 1.91 -17.70 1.24
CA LEU A 84 1.39 -18.09 2.54
C LEU A 84 2.50 -18.66 3.44
N ASP A 85 3.35 -19.54 2.90
CA ASP A 85 4.48 -20.12 3.63
C ASP A 85 5.47 -19.03 4.08
N ASN A 86 5.81 -18.09 3.19
CA ASN A 86 6.75 -17.01 3.52
C ASN A 86 6.15 -16.01 4.52
N ALA A 87 4.85 -15.72 4.41
CA ALA A 87 4.15 -14.92 5.41
C ALA A 87 4.17 -15.62 6.78
N ASP A 88 3.86 -16.92 6.84
CA ASP A 88 3.83 -17.68 8.09
C ASP A 88 5.20 -17.73 8.78
N LYS A 89 6.28 -17.95 8.02
CA LYS A 89 7.66 -17.92 8.54
C LYS A 89 8.01 -16.62 9.25
N LEU A 90 7.40 -15.50 8.85
CA LEU A 90 7.61 -14.17 9.43
C LEU A 90 6.52 -13.79 10.46
N GLY A 91 5.56 -14.69 10.70
CA GLY A 91 4.39 -14.43 11.53
C GLY A 91 3.49 -13.33 10.96
N LEU A 92 3.44 -13.20 9.64
CA LEU A 92 2.54 -12.31 8.90
C LEU A 92 1.28 -13.07 8.51
N THR A 93 0.19 -12.34 8.32
CA THR A 93 -1.05 -12.90 7.77
C THR A 93 -1.30 -12.47 6.32
N VAL A 94 -2.24 -13.12 5.63
CA VAL A 94 -2.56 -12.85 4.23
C VAL A 94 -4.06 -12.69 4.04
N THR A 95 -4.51 -11.52 3.60
CA THR A 95 -5.81 -11.42 2.91
C THR A 95 -5.62 -11.92 1.49
N MET A 96 -6.07 -13.14 1.22
CA MET A 96 -5.83 -13.85 -0.03
C MET A 96 -6.87 -13.44 -1.08
N GLY A 97 -6.41 -12.83 -2.17
CA GLY A 97 -7.26 -12.47 -3.29
C GLY A 97 -7.75 -13.67 -4.09
N LEU A 98 -9.00 -13.61 -4.52
CA LEU A 98 -9.60 -14.49 -5.51
C LEU A 98 -9.80 -13.66 -6.78
N ASP A 99 -9.19 -14.09 -7.88
CA ASP A 99 -9.26 -13.39 -9.17
C ASP A 99 -10.63 -13.62 -9.82
N VAL A 100 -11.60 -12.79 -9.41
CA VAL A 100 -12.95 -12.74 -9.98
C VAL A 100 -12.91 -11.87 -11.23
N SER A 101 -13.43 -12.41 -12.33
CA SER A 101 -13.38 -11.78 -13.65
C SER A 101 -14.15 -10.48 -13.68
N ARG A 102 -13.57 -9.46 -14.33
CA ARG A 102 -14.18 -8.12 -14.45
C ARG A 102 -14.93 -7.98 -15.75
N GLU A 103 -16.09 -7.32 -15.72
CA GLU A 103 -16.86 -7.02 -16.94
C GLU A 103 -16.06 -6.15 -17.92
N ARG A 104 -15.28 -5.18 -17.39
CA ARG A 104 -14.41 -4.32 -18.20
C ARG A 104 -13.36 -5.09 -19.03
N HIS A 105 -13.08 -6.36 -18.66
CA HIS A 105 -12.18 -7.26 -19.41
C HIS A 105 -12.95 -8.24 -20.32
N GLY A 106 -14.25 -8.01 -20.55
CA GLY A 106 -15.09 -8.79 -21.44
C GLY A 106 -15.86 -9.95 -20.79
N PHE A 107 -15.82 -10.09 -19.45
CA PHE A 107 -16.58 -11.15 -18.78
C PHE A 107 -18.09 -10.85 -18.76
N ASN A 108 -18.90 -11.78 -19.27
CA ASN A 108 -20.34 -11.64 -19.33
C ASN A 108 -21.04 -12.31 -18.14
N TYR A 109 -21.56 -11.51 -17.20
CA TYR A 109 -22.32 -12.01 -16.06
C TYR A 109 -23.74 -12.51 -16.38
N ASP A 110 -24.21 -12.38 -17.63
CA ASP A 110 -25.43 -13.06 -18.11
C ASP A 110 -25.17 -14.51 -18.56
N ASP A 111 -23.91 -14.90 -18.79
CA ASP A 111 -23.55 -16.28 -19.09
C ASP A 111 -23.46 -17.09 -17.79
N ALA A 112 -24.57 -17.76 -17.46
CA ALA A 112 -24.66 -18.61 -16.28
C ALA A 112 -23.63 -19.75 -16.25
N THR A 113 -23.18 -20.24 -17.42
CA THR A 113 -22.16 -21.29 -17.49
C THR A 113 -20.80 -20.73 -17.14
N ALA A 114 -20.45 -19.56 -17.67
CA ALA A 114 -19.20 -18.87 -17.33
C ALA A 114 -19.13 -18.52 -15.85
N VAL A 115 -20.22 -17.98 -15.27
CA VAL A 115 -20.31 -17.64 -13.84
C VAL A 115 -20.15 -18.90 -12.97
N LYS A 116 -20.81 -20.00 -13.32
CA LYS A 116 -20.69 -21.28 -12.59
C LYS A 116 -19.27 -21.84 -12.68
N ASN A 117 -18.64 -21.80 -13.85
CA ASN A 117 -17.26 -22.27 -14.03
C ASN A 117 -16.27 -21.45 -13.20
N GLN A 118 -16.47 -20.14 -13.12
CA GLN A 118 -15.69 -19.27 -12.24
C GLN A 118 -15.88 -19.67 -10.77
N LEU A 119 -17.11 -19.84 -10.29
CA LEU A 119 -17.38 -20.26 -8.91
C LEU A 119 -16.68 -21.57 -8.56
N GLU A 120 -16.76 -22.58 -9.42
CA GLU A 120 -16.14 -23.89 -9.18
C GLU A 120 -14.61 -23.85 -9.27
N LYS A 121 -14.04 -22.98 -10.12
CA LYS A 121 -12.59 -22.70 -10.12
C LYS A 121 -12.15 -22.12 -8.78
N LEU A 122 -12.87 -21.12 -8.27
CA LEU A 122 -12.55 -20.47 -7.00
C LEU A 122 -12.77 -21.42 -5.80
N ARG A 123 -13.79 -22.30 -5.84
CA ARG A 123 -14.01 -23.32 -4.81
C ARG A 123 -12.77 -24.20 -4.59
N LYS A 124 -12.17 -24.68 -5.69
CA LYS A 124 -10.94 -25.50 -5.61
C LYS A 124 -9.78 -24.74 -4.97
N GLN A 125 -9.67 -23.43 -5.21
CA GLN A 125 -8.64 -22.60 -4.60
C GLN A 125 -8.88 -22.40 -3.10
N VAL A 126 -10.12 -22.14 -2.69
CA VAL A 126 -10.52 -22.02 -1.28
C VAL A 126 -10.24 -23.33 -0.55
N GLN A 127 -10.71 -24.47 -1.08
CA GLN A 127 -10.46 -25.79 -0.52
C GLN A 127 -8.97 -26.10 -0.38
N LYS A 128 -8.12 -25.64 -1.32
CA LYS A 128 -6.67 -25.87 -1.26
C LYS A 128 -5.99 -25.11 -0.12
N TYR A 129 -6.37 -23.85 0.14
CA TYR A 129 -5.59 -22.97 1.04
C TYR A 129 -6.29 -22.59 2.35
N LYS A 130 -7.56 -22.96 2.55
CA LYS A 130 -8.34 -22.60 3.74
C LYS A 130 -7.73 -23.00 5.07
N ASP A 131 -6.90 -24.04 5.10
CA ASP A 131 -6.31 -24.56 6.34
C ASP A 131 -4.93 -23.96 6.64
N HIS A 132 -4.46 -23.03 5.80
CA HIS A 132 -3.15 -22.41 5.98
C HIS A 132 -3.14 -21.42 7.17
N PRO A 133 -2.21 -21.53 8.13
CA PRO A 133 -2.21 -20.71 9.34
C PRO A 133 -2.08 -19.20 9.05
N ALA A 134 -1.30 -18.80 8.04
CA ALA A 134 -1.17 -17.39 7.65
C ALA A 134 -2.44 -16.77 7.02
N LEU A 135 -3.46 -17.54 6.63
CA LEU A 135 -4.65 -16.96 6.01
C LEU A 135 -5.40 -16.07 7.02
N LEU A 136 -5.77 -14.86 6.60
CA LEU A 136 -6.54 -13.91 7.41
C LEU A 136 -8.00 -13.85 6.95
N ALA A 137 -8.21 -13.67 5.65
CA ALA A 137 -9.50 -13.45 5.02
C ALA A 137 -9.42 -13.74 3.52
N TRP A 138 -10.57 -14.00 2.90
CA TRP A 138 -10.72 -14.14 1.45
C TRP A 138 -11.21 -12.84 0.84
N GLY A 139 -10.47 -12.33 -0.15
CA GLY A 139 -10.82 -11.14 -0.92
C GLY A 139 -11.43 -11.51 -2.27
N ILE A 140 -12.75 -11.32 -2.42
CA ILE A 140 -13.52 -11.68 -3.60
C ILE A 140 -13.41 -10.57 -4.64
N GLY A 141 -12.55 -10.79 -5.64
CA GLY A 141 -12.35 -9.86 -6.73
C GLY A 141 -11.61 -8.58 -6.34
N ASN A 142 -11.34 -7.75 -7.34
CA ASN A 142 -10.74 -6.43 -7.16
C ASN A 142 -11.40 -5.45 -8.11
N GLU A 143 -11.96 -4.37 -7.56
CA GLU A 143 -12.59 -3.26 -8.31
C GLU A 143 -13.59 -3.75 -9.35
N LEU A 144 -14.43 -4.72 -8.97
CA LEU A 144 -15.50 -5.22 -9.82
C LEU A 144 -16.51 -4.11 -10.19
N ASN A 145 -16.49 -3.01 -9.45
CA ASN A 145 -17.28 -1.81 -9.68
C ASN A 145 -16.64 -0.77 -10.62
N LEU A 146 -15.43 -1.01 -11.13
CA LEU A 146 -14.78 -0.09 -12.07
C LEU A 146 -15.26 -0.39 -13.50
N ASP A 147 -15.98 0.57 -14.09
CA ASP A 147 -16.56 0.53 -15.44
C ASP A 147 -17.49 -0.65 -15.75
N TYR A 148 -18.25 -1.11 -14.75
CA TYR A 148 -19.26 -2.17 -14.90
C TYR A 148 -20.67 -1.62 -15.24
N LYS A 149 -21.47 -2.45 -15.90
CA LYS A 149 -22.89 -2.25 -16.20
C LYS A 149 -23.76 -3.38 -15.66
N ASN A 150 -23.27 -4.61 -15.73
CA ASN A 150 -24.04 -5.80 -15.32
C ASN A 150 -24.01 -5.99 -13.80
N THR A 151 -25.11 -5.62 -13.13
CA THR A 151 -25.24 -5.74 -11.66
C THR A 151 -25.31 -7.19 -11.15
N LYS A 152 -25.35 -8.21 -12.02
CA LYS A 152 -25.24 -9.63 -11.63
C LYS A 152 -23.86 -10.00 -11.09
N VAL A 153 -22.85 -9.15 -11.30
CA VAL A 153 -21.55 -9.28 -10.62
C VAL A 153 -21.71 -9.40 -9.10
N TRP A 154 -22.64 -8.65 -8.51
CA TRP A 154 -22.90 -8.68 -7.07
C TRP A 154 -23.60 -9.97 -6.61
N ASP A 155 -24.45 -10.55 -7.46
CA ASP A 155 -25.04 -11.87 -7.19
C ASP A 155 -23.94 -12.95 -7.18
N ALA A 156 -23.00 -12.88 -8.14
CA ALA A 156 -21.83 -13.76 -8.17
C ALA A 156 -20.90 -13.58 -6.97
N VAL A 157 -20.64 -12.34 -6.53
CA VAL A 157 -19.86 -12.05 -5.30
C VAL A 157 -20.50 -12.71 -4.08
N ASN A 158 -21.82 -12.59 -3.93
CA ASN A 158 -22.55 -13.20 -2.83
C ASN A 158 -22.48 -14.74 -2.86
N ASP A 159 -22.60 -15.35 -4.03
CA ASP A 159 -22.53 -16.80 -4.16
C ASP A 159 -21.11 -17.33 -3.90
N ILE A 160 -20.07 -16.57 -4.23
CA ILE A 160 -18.68 -16.87 -3.82
C ILE A 160 -18.54 -16.76 -2.30
N ALA A 161 -19.10 -15.74 -1.66
CA ALA A 161 -19.05 -15.58 -0.20
C ALA A 161 -19.74 -16.74 0.53
N LYS A 162 -20.94 -17.13 0.10
CA LYS A 162 -21.63 -18.34 0.62
C LYS A 162 -20.80 -19.61 0.42
N MET A 163 -20.15 -19.73 -0.74
CA MET A 163 -19.27 -20.86 -1.02
C MET A 163 -18.10 -20.89 -0.04
N ILE A 164 -17.44 -19.75 0.18
CA ILE A 164 -16.34 -19.63 1.15
C ILE A 164 -16.81 -20.09 2.53
N HIS A 165 -17.92 -19.57 3.06
CA HIS A 165 -18.41 -19.95 4.40
C HIS A 165 -18.75 -21.44 4.53
N LYS A 166 -19.17 -22.09 3.43
CA LYS A 166 -19.43 -23.53 3.41
C LYS A 166 -18.14 -24.36 3.44
N GLU A 167 -17.14 -23.97 2.66
CA GLU A 167 -15.89 -24.74 2.50
C GLU A 167 -14.86 -24.41 3.61
N ASP A 168 -14.85 -23.16 4.06
CA ASP A 168 -13.94 -22.56 5.04
C ASP A 168 -14.74 -21.79 6.11
N PRO A 169 -15.12 -22.45 7.23
CA PRO A 169 -15.80 -21.80 8.34
C PRO A 169 -14.85 -21.00 9.24
N ASN A 170 -13.54 -20.92 8.92
CA ASN A 170 -12.53 -20.31 9.76
C ASN A 170 -12.16 -18.88 9.36
N HIS A 171 -12.43 -18.47 8.12
CA HIS A 171 -11.99 -17.16 7.62
C HIS A 171 -13.14 -16.35 7.02
N PRO A 172 -13.16 -15.02 7.24
CA PRO A 172 -14.17 -14.12 6.68
C PRO A 172 -13.93 -13.84 5.20
N ALA A 173 -14.99 -13.41 4.51
CA ALA A 173 -15.03 -13.03 3.12
C ALA A 173 -15.35 -11.53 2.95
N THR A 174 -14.59 -10.85 2.08
CA THR A 174 -14.76 -9.44 1.72
C THR A 174 -14.72 -9.24 0.21
N THR A 175 -15.08 -8.06 -0.29
CA THR A 175 -14.87 -7.64 -1.68
C THR A 175 -14.25 -6.24 -1.72
N MET A 176 -13.34 -6.00 -2.67
CA MET A 176 -12.58 -4.75 -2.77
C MET A 176 -13.22 -3.80 -3.79
N LEU A 177 -13.66 -2.64 -3.31
CA LEU A 177 -14.33 -1.59 -4.08
C LEU A 177 -13.35 -0.48 -4.47
N ALA A 178 -13.44 -0.02 -5.71
CA ALA A 178 -12.84 1.24 -6.13
C ALA A 178 -13.63 2.41 -5.53
N GLY A 179 -13.07 3.08 -4.52
CA GLY A 179 -13.74 4.18 -3.81
C GLY A 179 -14.96 3.77 -2.99
N ILE A 180 -15.74 4.78 -2.58
CA ILE A 180 -16.97 4.64 -1.79
C ILE A 180 -18.07 5.44 -2.47
N ASN A 181 -19.08 4.76 -3.00
CA ASN A 181 -20.17 5.35 -3.75
C ASN A 181 -21.51 4.77 -3.29
N GLN A 182 -22.56 5.60 -3.28
CA GLN A 182 -23.90 5.22 -2.78
C GLN A 182 -24.46 3.99 -3.51
N LYS A 183 -24.40 4.00 -4.85
CA LYS A 183 -24.91 2.94 -5.71
C LYS A 183 -24.32 1.56 -5.36
N GLU A 184 -23.00 1.49 -5.21
CA GLU A 184 -22.30 0.25 -4.87
C GLU A 184 -22.64 -0.23 -3.46
N ILE A 185 -22.72 0.67 -2.48
CA ILE A 185 -23.12 0.31 -1.11
C ILE A 185 -24.57 -0.21 -1.06
N ASP A 186 -25.49 0.39 -1.83
CA ASP A 186 -26.87 -0.09 -1.93
C ASP A 186 -26.95 -1.49 -2.57
N HIS A 187 -26.17 -1.72 -3.64
CA HIS A 187 -26.07 -3.04 -4.26
C HIS A 187 -25.50 -4.10 -3.30
N ILE A 188 -24.45 -3.78 -2.55
CA ILE A 188 -23.84 -4.71 -1.61
C ILE A 188 -24.83 -5.08 -0.50
N LYS A 189 -25.52 -4.09 0.09
CA LYS A 189 -26.54 -4.35 1.12
C LYS A 189 -27.68 -5.22 0.59
N ALA A 190 -28.11 -5.00 -0.64
CA ALA A 190 -29.23 -5.73 -1.23
C ALA A 190 -28.86 -7.13 -1.72
N LYS A 191 -27.66 -7.30 -2.32
CA LYS A 191 -27.30 -8.50 -3.07
C LYS A 191 -26.21 -9.35 -2.41
N CYS A 192 -25.41 -8.79 -1.51
CA CYS A 192 -24.23 -9.45 -0.92
C CYS A 192 -24.34 -9.66 0.61
N PRO A 193 -25.46 -10.17 1.17
CA PRO A 193 -25.59 -10.35 2.61
C PRO A 193 -24.63 -11.39 3.21
N ALA A 194 -23.99 -12.23 2.39
CA ALA A 194 -22.99 -13.20 2.85
C ALA A 194 -21.58 -12.61 2.99
N LEU A 195 -21.34 -11.34 2.67
CA LEU A 195 -20.06 -10.70 2.98
C LEU A 195 -19.98 -10.37 4.47
N ASP A 196 -18.83 -10.65 5.09
CA ASP A 196 -18.60 -10.34 6.51
C ASP A 196 -18.22 -8.85 6.70
N LEU A 197 -17.63 -8.24 5.68
CA LEU A 197 -17.18 -6.84 5.65
C LEU A 197 -16.99 -6.37 4.20
N ILE A 198 -16.95 -5.05 4.00
CA ILE A 198 -16.49 -4.46 2.73
C ILE A 198 -15.03 -4.03 2.83
N SER A 199 -14.37 -3.96 1.68
CA SER A 199 -13.05 -3.40 1.56
C SER A 199 -13.06 -2.26 0.55
N VAL A 200 -12.41 -1.15 0.87
CA VAL A 200 -12.41 0.07 0.05
C VAL A 200 -10.99 0.45 -0.34
N GLN A 201 -10.83 0.98 -1.56
CA GLN A 201 -9.54 1.41 -2.10
C GLN A 201 -9.62 2.91 -2.33
N VAL A 202 -8.85 3.68 -1.56
CA VAL A 202 -8.96 5.13 -1.48
C VAL A 202 -7.59 5.76 -1.29
N TYR A 203 -7.25 6.71 -2.16
CA TYR A 203 -5.96 7.41 -2.18
C TYR A 203 -6.10 8.80 -1.53
N GLY A 204 -6.26 9.86 -2.32
CA GLY A 204 -6.37 11.24 -1.83
C GLY A 204 -7.49 11.47 -0.82
N GLY A 205 -8.59 10.72 -0.96
CA GLY A 205 -9.77 10.80 -0.11
C GLY A 205 -9.71 10.06 1.24
N LEU A 206 -8.60 9.39 1.59
CA LEU A 206 -8.57 8.44 2.72
C LEU A 206 -9.09 9.03 4.05
N ALA A 207 -8.73 10.28 4.35
CA ALA A 207 -9.16 10.97 5.57
C ALA A 207 -10.70 11.10 5.71
N LYS A 208 -11.44 11.02 4.58
CA LYS A 208 -12.90 11.18 4.53
C LYS A 208 -13.66 9.85 4.58
N VAL A 209 -12.97 8.71 4.50
CA VAL A 209 -13.58 7.38 4.44
C VAL A 209 -14.63 7.13 5.54
N PRO A 210 -14.38 7.44 6.83
CA PRO A 210 -15.37 7.22 7.89
C PRO A 210 -16.68 7.97 7.63
N GLN A 211 -16.57 9.24 7.23
CA GLN A 211 -17.73 10.08 6.93
C GLN A 211 -18.46 9.62 5.66
N GLN A 212 -17.72 9.18 4.63
CA GLN A 212 -18.32 8.68 3.39
C GLN A 212 -19.10 7.37 3.61
N LEU A 213 -18.56 6.45 4.40
CA LEU A 213 -19.26 5.22 4.78
C LEU A 213 -20.52 5.52 5.59
N GLN A 214 -20.44 6.42 6.57
CA GLN A 214 -21.63 6.87 7.32
C GLN A 214 -22.68 7.49 6.40
N THR A 215 -22.26 8.35 5.46
CA THR A 215 -23.15 9.04 4.51
C THR A 215 -23.86 8.06 3.59
N THR A 216 -23.16 7.02 3.14
CA THR A 216 -23.74 5.92 2.34
C THR A 216 -24.54 4.91 3.18
N GLY A 217 -24.59 5.13 4.50
CA GLY A 217 -25.30 4.32 5.48
C GLY A 217 -24.64 2.98 5.76
N TRP A 218 -23.35 2.80 5.44
CA TRP A 218 -22.60 1.61 5.83
C TRP A 218 -22.13 1.72 7.29
N ASN A 219 -22.74 0.93 8.17
CA ASN A 219 -22.41 0.89 9.61
C ASN A 219 -21.72 -0.43 10.02
N GLY A 220 -21.26 -1.21 9.03
CA GLY A 220 -20.57 -2.48 9.23
C GLY A 220 -19.05 -2.32 9.35
N PRO A 221 -18.34 -3.42 9.63
CA PRO A 221 -16.89 -3.45 9.57
C PRO A 221 -16.38 -3.15 8.16
N TYR A 222 -15.17 -2.60 8.05
CA TYR A 222 -14.48 -2.46 6.77
C TYR A 222 -12.96 -2.53 6.89
N LEU A 223 -12.30 -2.76 5.76
CA LEU A 223 -10.86 -2.60 5.57
C LEU A 223 -10.56 -1.53 4.52
N VAL A 224 -9.45 -0.83 4.69
CA VAL A 224 -8.87 -0.01 3.61
C VAL A 224 -7.81 -0.85 2.89
N THR A 225 -8.16 -1.45 1.75
CA THR A 225 -7.31 -2.48 1.11
C THR A 225 -6.29 -1.95 0.11
N GLU A 226 -6.39 -0.68 -0.27
CA GLU A 226 -5.34 0.08 -0.93
C GLU A 226 -5.48 1.55 -0.51
N TRP A 227 -4.37 2.12 -0.08
CA TRP A 227 -4.22 3.55 0.16
C TRP A 227 -2.75 3.94 0.00
N GLY A 228 -2.49 5.20 -0.32
CA GLY A 228 -1.13 5.68 -0.54
C GLY A 228 -1.06 7.19 -0.76
N PRO A 229 -0.21 7.68 -1.67
CA PRO A 229 -0.03 9.10 -1.92
C PRO A 229 -1.25 9.67 -2.64
N THR A 230 -1.23 10.95 -2.97
CA THR A 230 -2.28 11.53 -3.81
C THR A 230 -2.30 10.85 -5.18
N GLY A 231 -3.48 10.42 -5.65
CA GLY A 231 -3.60 9.80 -6.96
C GLY A 231 -3.28 10.78 -8.09
N HIS A 232 -2.73 10.30 -9.21
CA HIS A 232 -2.40 11.15 -10.36
C HIS A 232 -3.62 11.87 -10.98
N TRP A 233 -4.83 11.37 -10.74
CA TRP A 233 -6.08 12.01 -11.13
C TRP A 233 -6.55 13.11 -10.14
N GLU A 234 -5.99 13.16 -8.93
CA GLU A 234 -6.37 14.07 -7.85
C GLU A 234 -5.40 15.26 -7.70
N CYS A 235 -4.20 15.12 -8.26
CA CYS A 235 -3.14 16.14 -8.15
C CYS A 235 -3.29 17.29 -9.17
N PRO A 236 -2.67 18.46 -8.90
CA PRO A 236 -2.53 19.52 -9.88
C PRO A 236 -1.83 19.05 -11.16
N LYS A 237 -2.14 19.67 -12.30
CA LYS A 237 -1.54 19.34 -13.60
C LYS A 237 -0.87 20.57 -14.20
N THR A 238 0.16 20.35 -15.02
CA THR A 238 0.78 21.41 -15.84
C THR A 238 -0.17 21.87 -16.96
N SER A 239 0.18 22.94 -17.67
CA SER A 239 -0.57 23.44 -18.83
C SER A 239 -0.71 22.42 -19.97
N TRP A 240 0.20 21.44 -20.07
CA TRP A 240 0.12 20.33 -21.03
C TRP A 240 -0.44 19.03 -20.42
N GLY A 241 -1.05 19.09 -19.24
CA GLY A 241 -1.78 17.98 -18.63
C GLY A 241 -0.93 16.96 -17.86
N ALA A 242 0.37 17.17 -17.71
CA ALA A 242 1.22 16.27 -16.92
C ALA A 242 0.90 16.41 -15.42
N PRO A 243 0.66 15.30 -14.70
CA PRO A 243 0.33 15.33 -13.28
C PRO A 243 1.56 15.71 -12.44
N ILE A 244 1.39 16.60 -11.47
CA ILE A 244 2.47 17.07 -10.59
C ILE A 244 2.56 16.13 -9.40
N GLU A 245 3.69 15.45 -9.28
CA GLU A 245 3.94 14.48 -8.23
C GLU A 245 4.47 15.15 -6.97
N GLU A 246 4.05 14.66 -5.81
CA GLU A 246 4.57 15.03 -4.50
C GLU A 246 6.03 14.57 -4.35
N THR A 247 6.84 15.35 -3.64
CA THR A 247 8.14 14.90 -3.11
C THR A 247 7.94 13.75 -2.13
N SER A 248 8.98 12.94 -1.86
CA SER A 248 8.92 11.90 -0.81
C SER A 248 8.55 12.48 0.56
N THR A 249 9.00 13.70 0.87
CA THR A 249 8.69 14.40 2.12
C THR A 249 7.21 14.79 2.20
N GLU A 250 6.64 15.34 1.11
CA GLU A 250 5.21 15.62 1.03
C GLU A 250 4.37 14.32 1.11
N LYS A 251 4.81 13.25 0.44
CA LYS A 251 4.16 11.93 0.54
C LYS A 251 4.18 11.42 1.97
N ALA A 252 5.31 11.51 2.68
CA ALA A 252 5.44 11.05 4.06
C ALA A 252 4.41 11.74 4.99
N GLU A 253 4.28 13.06 4.88
CA GLU A 253 3.29 13.82 5.65
C GLU A 253 1.85 13.43 5.29
N VAL A 254 1.58 13.25 3.99
CA VAL A 254 0.28 12.81 3.51
C VAL A 254 -0.09 11.41 4.01
N TYR A 255 0.85 10.47 4.07
CA TYR A 255 0.61 9.13 4.63
C TYR A 255 0.27 9.21 6.12
N LYS A 256 1.06 9.98 6.88
CA LYS A 256 0.86 10.17 8.32
C LYS A 256 -0.52 10.74 8.63
N THR A 257 -0.84 11.88 8.03
CA THR A 257 -2.10 12.60 8.28
C THR A 257 -3.32 11.78 7.89
N ARG A 258 -3.28 11.06 6.76
CA ARG A 258 -4.39 10.21 6.31
C ARG A 258 -4.60 9.00 7.21
N TYR A 259 -3.53 8.35 7.64
CA TYR A 259 -3.60 7.20 8.55
C TYR A 259 -4.20 7.60 9.90
N GLU A 260 -3.72 8.70 10.48
CA GLU A 260 -4.20 9.25 11.76
C GLU A 260 -5.65 9.74 11.70
N ALA A 261 -6.06 10.36 10.58
CA ALA A 261 -7.41 10.90 10.41
C ALA A 261 -8.49 9.83 10.22
N SER A 262 -8.13 8.65 9.69
CA SER A 262 -9.08 7.66 9.21
C SER A 262 -8.87 6.28 9.83
N ILE A 263 -7.72 5.65 9.55
CA ILE A 263 -7.48 4.22 9.79
C ILE A 263 -7.52 3.87 11.28
N VAL A 264 -6.82 4.63 12.13
CA VAL A 264 -6.78 4.38 13.59
C VAL A 264 -7.93 5.03 14.35
N LYS A 265 -8.61 6.01 13.72
CA LYS A 265 -9.66 6.81 14.35
C LYS A 265 -11.00 6.08 14.36
N ASP A 266 -11.38 5.48 13.25
CA ASP A 266 -12.69 4.84 13.09
C ASP A 266 -12.71 3.43 13.69
N LYS A 267 -13.62 3.20 14.63
CA LYS A 267 -13.77 1.91 15.32
C LYS A 267 -14.43 0.82 14.47
N ASN A 268 -14.96 1.16 13.30
CA ASN A 268 -15.42 0.19 12.31
C ASN A 268 -14.31 -0.26 11.35
N CYS A 269 -13.18 0.46 11.32
CA CYS A 269 -12.01 0.10 10.51
C CYS A 269 -11.25 -1.04 11.19
N LEU A 270 -11.05 -2.15 10.46
CA LEU A 270 -10.30 -3.31 10.95
C LEU A 270 -8.80 -3.23 10.63
N GLY A 271 -8.38 -2.13 10.01
CA GLY A 271 -7.00 -1.87 9.59
C GLY A 271 -6.90 -1.59 8.10
N SER A 272 -5.69 -1.71 7.56
CA SER A 272 -5.41 -1.24 6.20
C SER A 272 -4.24 -1.96 5.53
N TYR A 273 -4.17 -1.82 4.21
CA TYR A 273 -3.06 -2.26 3.37
C TYR A 273 -2.49 -1.07 2.59
N VAL A 274 -1.30 -0.63 2.97
CA VAL A 274 -0.59 0.45 2.29
C VAL A 274 -0.12 0.00 0.90
N PHE A 275 -0.21 0.87 -0.10
CA PHE A 275 0.10 0.55 -1.49
C PHE A 275 1.02 1.63 -2.12
N LEU A 276 2.04 1.25 -2.89
CA LEU A 276 2.52 -0.11 -3.21
C LEU A 276 3.74 -0.45 -2.35
N TRP A 277 3.68 -1.53 -1.56
CA TRP A 277 4.85 -2.05 -0.84
C TRP A 277 5.79 -2.79 -1.79
N GLY A 278 6.55 -2.00 -2.54
CA GLY A 278 7.44 -2.44 -3.60
C GLY A 278 7.67 -1.31 -4.58
N GLN A 279 7.91 -1.68 -5.84
CA GLN A 279 8.11 -0.74 -6.92
C GLN A 279 7.33 -1.21 -8.16
N LYS A 280 6.70 -0.25 -8.84
CA LYS A 280 6.02 -0.44 -10.13
C LYS A 280 6.03 0.90 -10.88
N GLN A 281 6.25 0.85 -12.18
CA GLN A 281 5.95 1.97 -13.06
C GLN A 281 4.43 2.22 -13.07
N GLU A 282 4.02 3.41 -12.64
CA GLU A 282 2.63 3.87 -12.67
C GLU A 282 2.62 5.40 -12.75
N ARG A 283 2.46 5.93 -13.95
CA ARG A 283 2.76 7.29 -14.43
C ARG A 283 4.24 7.66 -14.34
N THR A 284 4.87 7.46 -13.20
CA THR A 284 6.31 7.67 -12.98
C THR A 284 6.90 6.47 -12.22
N PRO A 285 8.24 6.30 -12.21
CA PRO A 285 8.88 5.24 -11.44
C PRO A 285 8.77 5.43 -9.92
N THR A 286 8.37 6.63 -9.46
CA THR A 286 8.34 7.02 -8.04
C THR A 286 6.94 7.26 -7.49
N TRP A 287 5.87 7.22 -8.31
CA TRP A 287 4.55 7.70 -7.89
C TRP A 287 4.04 6.98 -6.65
N TYR A 288 3.77 5.68 -6.77
CA TYR A 288 3.12 4.87 -5.74
C TYR A 288 4.05 3.87 -5.04
N GLY A 289 5.22 3.57 -5.62
CA GLY A 289 6.18 2.64 -5.03
C GLY A 289 6.77 3.18 -3.74
N LEU A 290 6.73 2.40 -2.66
CA LEU A 290 7.41 2.72 -1.40
C LEU A 290 8.92 2.45 -1.47
N PHE A 291 9.37 1.75 -2.51
CA PHE A 291 10.78 1.46 -2.79
C PHE A 291 11.15 1.98 -4.18
N THR A 292 12.39 2.41 -4.35
CA THR A 292 12.94 2.66 -5.69
C THR A 292 13.22 1.37 -6.44
N GLU A 293 13.55 1.46 -7.73
CA GLU A 293 13.99 0.31 -8.54
C GLU A 293 15.24 -0.36 -7.95
N ALA A 294 16.10 0.43 -7.28
CA ALA A 294 17.27 -0.06 -6.57
C ALA A 294 16.93 -0.70 -5.21
N GLY A 295 15.71 -0.54 -4.71
CA GLY A 295 15.28 -1.03 -3.40
C GLY A 295 15.56 -0.09 -2.23
N GLU A 296 15.90 1.17 -2.49
CA GLU A 296 16.05 2.22 -1.48
C GLU A 296 14.66 2.60 -0.92
N THR A 297 14.57 2.91 0.39
CA THR A 297 13.32 3.37 1.03
C THR A 297 13.33 4.88 1.28
N SER A 298 12.15 5.48 1.36
CA SER A 298 12.00 6.92 1.62
C SER A 298 11.34 7.19 2.97
N GLU A 299 11.20 8.47 3.34
CA GLU A 299 10.51 8.92 4.56
C GLU A 299 9.11 8.31 4.73
N VAL A 300 8.46 7.90 3.63
CA VAL A 300 7.18 7.18 3.68
C VAL A 300 7.30 5.87 4.48
N VAL A 301 8.38 5.11 4.31
CA VAL A 301 8.61 3.86 5.04
C VAL A 301 8.92 4.15 6.52
N ASP A 302 9.65 5.23 6.82
CA ASP A 302 9.89 5.67 8.20
C ASP A 302 8.58 6.01 8.92
N ILE A 303 7.68 6.69 8.21
CA ILE A 303 6.34 6.99 8.72
C ILE A 303 5.56 5.71 9.00
N MET A 304 5.58 4.74 8.09
CA MET A 304 4.91 3.45 8.34
C MET A 304 5.53 2.72 9.53
N HIS A 305 6.86 2.73 9.65
CA HIS A 305 7.58 2.18 10.81
C HIS A 305 7.07 2.82 12.11
N TYR A 306 7.01 4.15 12.14
CA TYR A 306 6.53 4.90 13.30
C TYR A 306 5.07 4.61 13.62
N LEU A 307 4.18 4.65 12.64
CA LEU A 307 2.74 4.43 12.84
C LEU A 307 2.41 3.00 13.32
N TRP A 308 3.18 2.00 12.89
CA TRP A 308 2.92 0.60 13.24
C TRP A 308 3.60 0.16 14.53
N SER A 309 4.77 0.72 14.86
CA SER A 309 5.58 0.28 16.01
C SER A 309 5.66 1.30 17.15
N ASN A 310 5.18 2.53 16.95
CA ASN A 310 5.39 3.70 17.82
C ASN A 310 6.86 4.08 18.05
N LYS A 311 7.75 3.72 17.11
CA LYS A 311 9.18 4.04 17.16
C LYS A 311 9.65 4.49 15.78
N TRP A 312 10.55 5.46 15.74
CA TRP A 312 11.25 5.77 14.50
C TRP A 312 12.27 4.67 14.17
N PRO A 313 12.59 4.43 12.89
CA PRO A 313 13.75 3.62 12.55
C PRO A 313 15.02 4.26 13.12
N GLN A 314 16.06 3.44 13.33
CA GLN A 314 17.33 3.92 13.91
C GLN A 314 18.03 4.95 13.03
N ASN A 315 17.86 4.83 11.72
CA ASN A 315 18.32 5.77 10.73
C ASN A 315 17.13 6.13 9.84
N ARG A 316 16.94 7.41 9.58
CA ARG A 316 15.80 7.98 8.89
C ARG A 316 16.21 8.48 7.53
N ALA A 317 15.32 8.28 6.56
CA ALA A 317 15.52 8.74 5.21
C ALA A 317 15.67 10.28 5.14
N PRO A 318 16.47 10.78 4.18
CA PRO A 318 16.56 12.20 3.92
C PRO A 318 15.25 12.74 3.35
N GLY A 319 15.10 14.06 3.40
CA GLY A 319 13.96 14.79 2.85
C GLY A 319 14.35 15.84 1.82
N ILE A 320 13.39 16.18 0.94
CA ILE A 320 13.49 17.25 -0.06
C ILE A 320 12.35 18.25 0.19
N THR A 321 12.70 19.50 0.43
CA THR A 321 11.73 20.58 0.67
C THR A 321 11.53 21.48 -0.55
N SER A 322 12.44 21.45 -1.53
CA SER A 322 12.31 22.25 -2.75
C SER A 322 13.11 21.67 -3.91
N LEU A 323 12.51 21.69 -5.10
CA LEU A 323 13.16 21.45 -6.39
C LEU A 323 12.67 22.51 -7.39
N LYS A 324 13.62 23.20 -8.04
CA LYS A 324 13.32 24.28 -8.98
C LYS A 324 14.22 24.21 -10.22
N ILE A 325 13.69 24.62 -11.37
CA ILE A 325 14.46 24.93 -12.58
C ILE A 325 14.33 26.42 -12.83
N ASP A 326 15.44 27.14 -12.87
CA ASP A 326 15.52 28.59 -13.10
C ASP A 326 14.57 29.38 -12.17
N GLY A 327 14.59 29.01 -10.88
CA GLY A 327 13.74 29.60 -9.85
C GLY A 327 12.26 29.20 -9.87
N LYS A 328 11.81 28.43 -10.87
CA LYS A 328 10.41 28.00 -11.04
C LYS A 328 10.17 26.61 -10.48
N SER A 329 9.00 26.41 -9.88
CA SER A 329 8.55 25.10 -9.38
C SER A 329 7.70 24.36 -10.43
N ALA A 330 7.41 23.07 -10.21
CA ALA A 330 6.55 22.28 -11.08
C ALA A 330 5.18 22.95 -11.35
N ARG A 331 4.63 23.67 -10.38
CA ARG A 331 3.34 24.39 -10.50
C ARG A 331 3.36 25.55 -11.48
N SER A 332 4.55 26.01 -11.89
CA SER A 332 4.71 27.11 -12.83
C SER A 332 4.56 26.70 -14.30
N SER A 333 4.32 25.41 -14.61
CA SER A 333 4.28 24.88 -15.98
C SER A 333 5.49 25.32 -16.80
N ILE A 334 6.66 24.75 -16.50
CA ILE A 334 7.95 25.22 -16.99
C ILE A 334 8.09 24.94 -18.49
N HIS A 335 8.36 25.97 -19.28
CA HIS A 335 8.73 25.90 -20.68
C HIS A 335 10.20 26.29 -20.84
N LEU A 336 10.99 25.45 -21.52
CA LEU A 336 12.42 25.65 -21.74
C LEU A 336 12.74 25.65 -23.23
N ASN A 337 13.74 26.40 -23.63
CA ASN A 337 14.23 26.42 -25.01
C ASN A 337 15.19 25.24 -25.25
N PRO A 338 15.14 24.58 -26.43
CA PRO A 338 16.06 23.50 -26.76
C PRO A 338 17.52 23.99 -26.78
N GLN A 339 18.45 23.10 -26.43
CA GLN A 339 19.91 23.37 -26.41
C GLN A 339 20.40 24.41 -25.39
N GLU A 340 19.51 25.11 -24.71
CA GLU A 340 19.88 26.01 -23.62
C GLU A 340 20.20 25.23 -22.33
N LYS A 341 20.84 25.93 -21.40
CA LYS A 341 21.17 25.40 -20.08
C LYS A 341 20.45 26.18 -18.99
N TYR A 342 19.84 25.46 -18.05
CA TYR A 342 19.10 26.06 -16.94
C TYR A 342 19.63 25.56 -15.60
N LEU A 343 19.68 26.45 -14.62
CA LEU A 343 20.09 26.13 -13.26
C LEU A 343 18.99 25.32 -12.57
N ILE A 344 19.37 24.19 -11.97
CA ILE A 344 18.53 23.43 -11.04
C ILE A 344 18.97 23.78 -9.63
N ALA A 345 18.00 24.10 -8.77
CA ALA A 345 18.21 24.32 -7.34
C ALA A 345 17.42 23.29 -6.51
N LEU A 346 18.09 22.67 -5.55
CA LEU A 346 17.58 21.61 -4.67
C LEU A 346 17.82 21.99 -3.20
N SER A 347 16.79 21.81 -2.38
CA SER A 347 16.89 21.88 -0.92
C SER A 347 16.60 20.51 -0.32
N ALA A 348 17.62 19.89 0.28
CA ALA A 348 17.53 18.58 0.91
C ALA A 348 18.22 18.60 2.29
N SER A 349 17.78 17.71 3.18
CA SER A 349 18.30 17.57 4.54
C SER A 349 18.20 16.12 5.01
N ASP A 350 19.08 15.75 5.93
CA ASP A 350 19.09 14.43 6.56
C ASP A 350 18.80 14.55 8.06
N PRO A 351 17.84 13.80 8.64
CA PRO A 351 17.55 13.88 10.07
C PRO A 351 18.71 13.43 10.97
N ASP A 352 19.56 12.52 10.50
CA ASP A 352 20.66 11.93 11.27
C ASP A 352 22.02 12.62 10.96
N ASN A 353 22.01 13.60 10.04
CA ASN A 353 23.18 14.31 9.52
C ASN A 353 24.14 13.41 8.72
N ASP A 354 23.59 12.41 8.04
CA ASP A 354 24.37 11.57 7.13
C ASP A 354 24.86 12.35 5.90
N LYS A 355 25.94 11.85 5.31
CA LYS A 355 26.54 12.47 4.13
C LYS A 355 25.72 12.17 2.89
N LEU A 356 24.99 13.19 2.43
CA LEU A 356 24.13 13.06 1.25
C LEU A 356 24.89 13.02 -0.08
N THR A 357 24.34 12.23 -1.00
CA THR A 357 24.71 12.18 -2.42
C THR A 357 23.49 12.43 -3.29
N VAL A 358 23.68 12.91 -4.53
CA VAL A 358 22.57 13.24 -5.44
C VAL A 358 22.75 12.55 -6.79
N ARG A 359 21.65 11.95 -7.28
CA ARG A 359 21.54 11.35 -8.60
C ARG A 359 20.38 11.99 -9.37
N TRP A 360 20.62 12.30 -10.63
CA TRP A 360 19.65 12.93 -11.53
C TRP A 360 19.31 11.98 -12.67
N GLU A 361 18.06 12.01 -13.11
CA GLU A 361 17.59 11.23 -14.25
C GLU A 361 16.59 12.05 -15.07
N LEU A 362 16.82 12.18 -16.38
CA LEU A 362 15.88 12.84 -17.29
C LEU A 362 15.11 11.79 -18.08
N LEU A 363 13.77 11.81 -17.97
CA LEU A 363 12.88 10.96 -18.74
C LEU A 363 12.01 11.81 -19.68
N PRO A 364 11.64 11.31 -20.87
CA PRO A 364 10.42 11.77 -21.55
C PRO A 364 9.20 11.57 -20.64
N GLU A 365 8.20 12.44 -20.74
CA GLU A 365 6.93 12.21 -20.05
C GLU A 365 6.27 10.91 -20.56
N ALA A 366 5.71 10.11 -19.66
CA ALA A 366 5.12 8.82 -20.01
C ALA A 366 3.90 8.98 -20.94
N THR A 367 3.85 8.14 -21.98
CA THR A 367 2.73 8.08 -22.95
C THR A 367 2.02 6.73 -22.99
N ASP A 368 2.67 5.67 -22.52
CA ASP A 368 2.06 4.35 -22.31
C ASP A 368 1.37 4.32 -20.94
N LEU A 369 0.06 4.58 -20.95
CA LEU A 369 -0.73 4.89 -19.76
C LEU A 369 -1.82 3.84 -19.53
N GLY A 370 -1.80 3.18 -18.38
CA GLY A 370 -2.79 2.19 -17.94
C GLY A 370 -3.95 2.79 -17.13
N GLN A 371 -4.91 1.94 -16.76
CA GLN A 371 -5.98 2.24 -15.81
C GLN A 371 -6.14 1.13 -14.77
N GLY A 372 -6.51 1.49 -13.52
CA GLY A 372 -6.79 0.52 -12.46
C GLY A 372 -5.66 -0.49 -12.22
N GLY A 373 -4.40 -0.02 -12.25
CA GLY A 373 -3.23 -0.84 -11.97
C GLY A 373 -2.73 -1.71 -13.14
N ASP A 374 -3.21 -1.49 -14.37
CA ASP A 374 -2.66 -2.13 -15.57
C ASP A 374 -1.15 -1.85 -15.74
N ARG A 375 -0.46 -2.71 -16.50
CA ARG A 375 0.99 -2.58 -16.71
C ARG A 375 1.28 -1.36 -17.60
N GLU A 376 2.29 -0.60 -17.21
CA GLU A 376 2.85 0.50 -18.01
C GLU A 376 4.33 0.26 -18.31
N SER A 377 4.80 0.76 -19.44
CA SER A 377 6.22 0.74 -19.81
C SER A 377 6.95 1.94 -19.22
N ARG A 378 8.12 1.69 -18.62
CA ARG A 378 9.01 2.75 -18.12
C ARG A 378 9.62 3.54 -19.28
N PRO A 379 9.57 4.88 -19.30
CA PRO A 379 10.31 5.68 -20.26
C PRO A 379 11.83 5.43 -20.18
N VAL A 380 12.49 5.45 -21.33
CA VAL A 380 13.95 5.30 -21.43
C VAL A 380 14.61 6.62 -21.05
N ALA A 381 15.60 6.56 -20.16
CA ALA A 381 16.34 7.73 -19.71
C ALA A 381 17.21 8.34 -20.80
N ILE A 382 17.35 9.67 -20.74
CA ILE A 382 18.26 10.43 -21.60
C ILE A 382 19.53 10.71 -20.79
N PRO A 383 20.66 10.08 -21.14
CA PRO A 383 21.90 10.21 -20.36
C PRO A 383 22.52 11.60 -20.50
N ASP A 384 23.37 11.96 -19.53
CA ASP A 384 24.29 13.10 -19.57
C ASP A 384 23.64 14.48 -19.77
N MET A 385 22.34 14.62 -19.47
CA MET A 385 21.62 15.89 -19.56
C MET A 385 21.79 16.78 -18.33
N VAL A 386 22.28 16.24 -17.21
CA VAL A 386 22.39 16.97 -15.94
C VAL A 386 23.79 16.83 -15.36
N VAL A 387 24.42 17.96 -15.09
CA VAL A 387 25.76 18.03 -14.46
C VAL A 387 25.62 18.67 -13.09
N ALA A 388 25.80 17.88 -12.02
CA ALA A 388 25.79 18.39 -10.66
C ALA A 388 27.02 19.28 -10.41
N THR A 389 26.80 20.47 -9.83
CA THR A 389 27.87 21.38 -9.40
C THR A 389 28.08 21.35 -7.89
N SER A 390 27.06 20.91 -7.15
CA SER A 390 27.08 20.66 -5.70
C SER A 390 25.91 19.74 -5.33
N LEU A 391 25.71 19.46 -4.04
CA LEU A 391 24.51 18.75 -3.57
C LEU A 391 23.22 19.51 -3.92
N THR A 392 23.26 20.85 -3.84
CA THR A 392 22.08 21.71 -3.94
C THR A 392 21.90 22.36 -5.31
N ASN A 393 22.86 22.20 -6.22
CA ASN A 393 22.81 22.82 -7.55
C ASN A 393 23.30 21.87 -8.65
N ALA A 394 22.63 21.94 -9.81
CA ALA A 394 23.02 21.26 -11.03
C ALA A 394 22.69 22.11 -12.26
N MET A 395 23.31 21.81 -13.41
CA MET A 395 22.96 22.41 -14.69
C MET A 395 22.24 21.39 -15.57
N LEU A 396 21.01 21.72 -15.99
CA LEU A 396 20.25 20.97 -16.99
C LEU A 396 20.63 21.46 -18.38
N SER A 397 21.01 20.55 -19.27
CA SER A 397 21.07 20.77 -20.71
C SER A 397 19.77 20.29 -21.34
N VAL A 398 19.06 21.17 -22.03
CA VAL A 398 17.71 20.88 -22.53
C VAL A 398 17.79 20.07 -23.84
N PRO A 399 17.03 18.96 -23.97
CA PRO A 399 17.00 18.17 -25.19
C PRO A 399 16.62 18.99 -26.43
N THR A 400 17.09 18.57 -27.60
CA THR A 400 16.73 19.20 -28.89
C THR A 400 15.33 18.82 -29.36
N LYS A 401 14.86 17.63 -29.01
CA LYS A 401 13.55 17.14 -29.40
C LYS A 401 12.46 17.86 -28.60
N LEU A 402 11.52 18.47 -29.30
CA LEU A 402 10.37 19.14 -28.68
C LEU A 402 9.46 18.12 -27.96
N GLY A 403 8.80 18.57 -26.90
CA GLY A 403 7.85 17.75 -26.14
C GLY A 403 7.99 17.85 -24.63
N ALA A 404 7.23 17.01 -23.92
CA ALA A 404 7.20 16.96 -22.46
C ALA A 404 8.28 16.01 -21.91
N TYR A 405 8.94 16.46 -20.85
CA TYR A 405 9.97 15.73 -20.12
C TYR A 405 9.77 15.89 -18.62
N ARG A 406 10.43 15.03 -17.86
CA ARG A 406 10.44 15.06 -16.41
C ARG A 406 11.84 14.78 -15.88
N LEU A 407 12.33 15.72 -15.09
CA LEU A 407 13.60 15.59 -14.39
C LEU A 407 13.34 15.01 -12.99
N PHE A 408 13.97 13.88 -12.70
CA PHE A 408 13.95 13.22 -11.41
C PHE A 408 15.24 13.51 -10.64
N VAL A 409 15.10 13.59 -9.32
CA VAL A 409 16.22 13.67 -8.37
C VAL A 409 16.04 12.64 -7.27
N TYR A 410 17.14 12.00 -6.92
CA TYR A 410 17.28 11.04 -5.84
C TYR A 410 18.40 11.52 -4.93
N VAL A 411 18.10 11.77 -3.66
CA VAL A 411 19.09 12.17 -2.65
C VAL A 411 19.27 11.03 -1.68
N SER A 412 20.42 10.35 -1.72
CA SER A 412 20.69 9.16 -0.91
C SER A 412 21.62 9.48 0.27
N ASP A 413 21.38 8.86 1.41
CA ASP A 413 22.15 9.02 2.66
C ASP A 413 23.36 8.07 2.79
N GLY A 414 23.42 7.04 1.96
CA GLY A 414 24.45 5.98 2.04
C GLY A 414 24.05 4.79 2.91
N HIS A 415 22.84 4.80 3.47
CA HIS A 415 22.26 3.77 4.34
C HIS A 415 21.04 3.06 3.70
N ASN A 416 20.98 3.10 2.35
CA ASN A 416 19.87 2.57 1.55
C ASN A 416 18.54 3.34 1.73
N HIS A 417 18.62 4.61 2.14
CA HIS A 417 17.48 5.50 2.08
C HIS A 417 17.65 6.60 1.03
N VAL A 418 16.52 7.12 0.59
CA VAL A 418 16.46 8.09 -0.50
C VAL A 418 15.28 9.04 -0.37
N ALA A 419 15.55 10.32 -0.59
CA ALA A 419 14.53 11.32 -0.86
C ALA A 419 14.31 11.43 -2.36
N THR A 420 13.05 11.52 -2.80
CA THR A 420 12.71 11.63 -4.22
C THR A 420 11.91 12.88 -4.51
N ALA A 421 12.19 13.51 -5.63
CA ALA A 421 11.38 14.57 -6.19
C ALA A 421 11.49 14.54 -7.72
N ASN A 422 10.53 15.16 -8.40
CA ASN A 422 10.66 15.39 -9.84
C ASN A 422 9.96 16.67 -10.27
N ILE A 423 10.32 17.16 -11.45
CA ILE A 423 9.79 18.39 -12.01
C ILE A 423 9.52 18.20 -13.51
N PRO A 424 8.25 18.27 -13.95
CA PRO A 424 7.92 18.22 -15.37
C PRO A 424 8.22 19.57 -16.04
N PHE A 425 8.70 19.53 -17.28
CA PHE A 425 8.89 20.70 -18.14
C PHE A 425 8.58 20.36 -19.60
N PHE A 426 8.37 21.39 -20.41
CA PHE A 426 8.08 21.27 -21.84
C PHE A 426 9.15 21.99 -22.67
N VAL A 427 9.68 21.30 -23.68
CA VAL A 427 10.60 21.88 -24.67
C VAL A 427 9.80 22.33 -25.88
N HIS A 428 9.96 23.60 -26.26
CA HIS A 428 9.14 24.28 -27.27
C HIS A 428 9.98 24.91 -28.37
#